data_AF-A0A835Z364-F1
#
_entry.id   AF-A0A835Z364-F1
#
_cell.length_a   1.000
_cell.length_b   1.000
_cell.length_c   1.000
_cell.angle_alpha   90.00
_cell.angle_beta   90.00
_cell.angle_gamma   90.00
#
_symmetry.space_group_name_H-M   'P 1'
#
loop_
_entity.id
_entity.type
_entity.pdbx_description
1 polymer ?
#
loop_
_entity_poly.entity_id
_entity_poly.type
_entity_poly.pdbx_seq_one_letter_code
_entity_poly.pdbx_strand_id
1 'polypeptide(L)'
;MRKAVAILCVFSIRQYIASGFPLANTLLRQAQRQQRFASRHLLSNMADREVQPGDHVAWSTSNGQTQGEAVDIITEDTKIKRFTAKASEENPKVLVKSDKTGSKAAHKPESLEVLDD
;
A
#
# COMPACT_ATOMS: atom_id res chain seq x y z
N MET A 1 8.04 15.90 21.76
CA MET A 1 7.38 14.95 22.69
C MET A 1 5.95 14.72 22.24
N ARG A 2 5.72 13.76 21.33
CA ARG A 2 4.38 13.34 20.86
C ARG A 2 4.41 11.84 20.56
N LYS A 3 4.59 11.05 21.62
CA LYS A 3 4.37 9.60 21.64
C LYS A 3 3.56 9.35 22.92
N ALA A 4 2.56 8.48 22.85
CA ALA A 4 1.66 8.07 23.96
C ALA A 4 0.36 8.89 24.15
N VAL A 5 -0.58 8.79 23.21
CA VAL A 5 -2.03 8.86 23.54
C VAL A 5 -2.84 7.70 22.92
N ALA A 6 -2.19 6.73 22.24
CA ALA A 6 -2.88 5.62 21.59
C ALA A 6 -2.47 4.24 22.14
N ILE A 7 -2.13 4.13 23.43
CA ILE A 7 -1.95 2.84 24.11
C ILE A 7 -2.44 2.99 25.55
N LEU A 8 -3.72 3.28 25.75
CA LEU A 8 -4.40 3.19 27.05
C LEU A 8 -5.92 3.29 26.85
N CYS A 9 -6.49 2.29 26.19
CA CYS A 9 -7.90 1.93 26.43
C CYS A 9 -8.18 0.47 26.09
N VAL A 10 -7.30 -0.45 26.50
CA VAL A 10 -7.56 -1.90 26.44
C VAL A 10 -7.53 -2.54 27.84
N PHE A 11 -7.37 -1.74 28.91
CA PHE A 11 -7.24 -2.23 30.29
C PHE A 11 -8.43 -1.94 31.22
N SER A 12 -9.61 -1.64 30.66
CA SER A 12 -10.84 -1.54 31.48
C SER A 12 -12.04 -2.24 30.82
N ILE A 13 -11.83 -3.46 30.33
CA ILE A 13 -12.93 -4.37 29.95
C ILE A 13 -12.72 -5.72 30.63
N ARG A 14 -12.38 -5.70 31.94
CA ARG A 14 -12.19 -6.93 32.72
C ARG A 14 -13.09 -7.04 33.96
N GLN A 15 -14.25 -6.38 33.92
CA GLN A 15 -15.32 -6.62 34.91
C GLN A 15 -16.73 -6.70 34.30
N TYR A 16 -16.88 -6.58 32.98
CA TYR A 16 -18.20 -6.61 32.32
C TYR A 16 -18.48 -7.94 31.61
N ILE A 17 -18.21 -9.06 32.28
CA ILE A 17 -18.48 -10.41 31.76
C ILE A 17 -19.36 -11.16 32.77
N ALA A 18 -20.51 -10.60 33.13
CA ALA A 18 -21.41 -11.26 34.09
C ALA A 18 -22.91 -10.92 33.93
N SER A 19 -23.38 -10.46 32.76
CA SER A 19 -24.81 -10.12 32.62
C SER A 19 -25.54 -10.70 31.40
N GLY A 20 -24.90 -11.51 30.56
CA GLY A 20 -25.63 -12.29 29.54
C GLY A 20 -26.54 -11.48 28.60
N PHE A 21 -26.28 -10.18 28.42
CA PHE A 21 -27.09 -9.34 27.55
C PHE A 21 -26.69 -9.56 26.07
N PRO A 22 -27.62 -9.93 25.17
CA PRO A 22 -27.33 -10.16 23.74
C PRO A 22 -26.85 -8.89 23.00
N LEU A 23 -26.94 -7.72 23.65
CA LEU A 23 -26.54 -6.44 23.08
C LEU A 23 -25.02 -6.18 23.13
N ALA A 24 -24.28 -6.77 24.07
CA ALA A 24 -22.82 -6.57 24.15
C ALA A 24 -22.08 -7.21 22.96
N ASN A 25 -22.56 -8.37 22.50
CA ASN A 25 -21.98 -9.08 21.35
C ASN A 25 -22.33 -8.40 20.02
N THR A 26 -23.49 -7.75 19.93
CA THR A 26 -23.95 -7.02 18.74
C THR A 26 -23.17 -5.71 18.57
N LEU A 27 -22.94 -4.96 19.66
CA LEU A 27 -22.15 -3.73 19.62
C LEU A 27 -20.68 -4.00 19.31
N LEU A 28 -20.11 -5.09 19.84
CA LEU A 28 -18.74 -5.49 19.50
C LEU A 28 -18.62 -5.90 18.02
N ARG A 29 -19.59 -6.67 17.49
CA ARG A 29 -19.64 -7.02 16.07
C ARG A 29 -19.86 -5.81 15.17
N GLN A 30 -20.68 -4.85 15.58
CA GLN A 30 -20.87 -3.60 14.86
C GLN A 30 -19.59 -2.77 14.87
N ALA A 31 -18.94 -2.59 16.01
CA ALA A 31 -17.66 -1.88 16.10
C ALA A 31 -16.56 -2.55 15.26
N GLN A 32 -16.44 -3.88 15.30
CA GLN A 32 -15.52 -4.63 14.44
C GLN A 32 -15.86 -4.50 12.96
N ARG A 33 -17.14 -4.44 12.59
CA ARG A 33 -17.58 -4.23 11.19
C ARG A 33 -17.27 -2.82 10.70
N GLN A 34 -17.43 -1.81 11.56
CA GLN A 34 -17.03 -0.42 11.28
C GLN A 34 -15.51 -0.30 11.12
N GLN A 35 -14.72 -0.93 12.00
CA GLN A 35 -13.27 -0.96 11.90
C GLN A 35 -12.80 -1.65 10.60
N ARG A 36 -13.42 -2.79 10.22
CA ARG A 36 -13.09 -3.48 8.97
C ARG A 36 -13.47 -2.67 7.72
N PHE A 37 -14.51 -1.84 7.78
CA PHE A 37 -14.88 -0.96 6.67
C PHE A 37 -13.89 0.21 6.54
N ALA A 38 -13.58 0.88 7.66
CA ALA A 38 -12.59 1.95 7.70
C ALA A 38 -11.20 1.46 7.25
N SER A 39 -10.72 0.32 7.74
CA SER A 39 -9.43 -0.26 7.31
C SER A 39 -9.42 -0.65 5.83
N ARG A 40 -10.53 -1.17 5.29
CA ARG A 40 -10.61 -1.52 3.87
C ARG A 40 -10.60 -0.27 2.98
N HIS A 41 -11.24 0.80 3.43
CA HIS A 41 -11.26 2.08 2.72
C HIS A 41 -9.89 2.78 2.78
N LEU A 42 -9.19 2.69 3.92
CA LEU A 42 -7.80 3.17 4.05
C LEU A 42 -6.84 2.39 3.11
N LEU A 43 -6.96 1.07 3.02
CA LEU A 43 -6.17 0.25 2.08
C LEU A 43 -6.47 0.60 0.61
N SER A 44 -7.73 0.89 0.27
CA SER A 44 -8.11 1.29 -1.09
C SER A 44 -7.56 2.66 -1.48
N ASN A 45 -7.54 3.62 -0.55
CA ASN A 45 -7.05 4.97 -0.80
C ASN A 45 -5.51 5.01 -0.99
N MET A 46 -4.80 3.99 -0.51
CA MET A 46 -3.35 3.84 -0.68
C MET A 46 -2.99 3.16 -2.01
N ALA A 47 -3.80 2.22 -2.49
CA ALA A 47 -3.61 1.60 -3.80
C ALA A 47 -3.85 2.58 -4.98
N ASP A 48 -4.65 3.61 -4.77
CA ASP A 48 -4.96 4.66 -5.76
C ASP A 48 -4.05 5.90 -5.67
N ARG A 49 -3.06 5.89 -4.76
CA ARG A 49 -2.14 7.03 -4.66
C ARG A 49 -1.14 7.00 -5.83
N GLU A 50 -0.83 8.17 -6.36
CA GLU A 50 0.13 8.29 -7.45
C GLU A 50 1.53 7.85 -6.97
N VAL A 51 2.16 6.95 -7.74
CA VAL A 51 3.48 6.40 -7.43
C VAL A 51 4.52 7.51 -7.56
N GLN A 52 5.28 7.74 -6.50
CA GLN A 52 6.36 8.72 -6.51
C GLN A 52 7.74 8.06 -6.46
N PRO A 53 8.79 8.72 -6.97
CA PRO A 53 10.16 8.28 -6.75
C PRO A 53 10.47 8.14 -5.25
N GLY A 54 11.08 7.03 -4.87
CA GLY A 54 11.36 6.61 -3.49
C GLY A 54 10.31 5.68 -2.88
N ASP A 55 9.14 5.53 -3.51
CA ASP A 55 8.12 4.59 -3.03
C ASP A 55 8.57 3.13 -3.23
N HIS A 56 8.31 2.29 -2.23
CA HIS A 56 8.42 0.85 -2.41
C HIS A 56 7.18 0.38 -3.17
N VAL A 57 7.37 -0.33 -4.28
CA VAL A 57 6.29 -0.79 -5.15
C VAL A 57 6.40 -2.29 -5.43
N ALA A 58 5.25 -2.90 -5.65
CA ALA A 58 5.11 -4.25 -6.19
C ALA A 58 4.54 -4.21 -7.61
N TRP A 59 4.94 -5.19 -8.41
CA TRP A 59 4.38 -5.42 -9.75
C TRP A 59 4.35 -6.90 -10.08
N SER A 60 3.44 -7.26 -10.99
CA SER A 60 3.30 -8.65 -11.45
C SER A 60 4.19 -8.93 -12.65
N THR A 61 4.82 -10.09 -12.65
CA THR A 61 5.56 -10.66 -13.79
C THR A 61 5.02 -12.04 -14.14
N SER A 62 5.39 -12.59 -15.29
CA SER A 62 5.01 -13.96 -15.69
C SER A 62 5.41 -15.02 -14.66
N ASN A 63 6.45 -14.74 -13.88
CA ASN A 63 7.04 -15.66 -12.91
C ASN A 63 6.60 -15.35 -11.48
N GLY A 64 5.57 -14.52 -11.30
CA GLY A 64 5.03 -14.10 -10.01
C GLY A 64 5.25 -12.62 -9.71
N GLN A 65 4.92 -12.23 -8.48
CA GLN A 65 5.05 -10.86 -8.00
C GLN A 65 6.53 -10.52 -7.72
N THR A 66 6.93 -9.30 -8.11
CA THR A 66 8.23 -8.72 -7.84
C THR A 66 8.04 -7.41 -7.08
N GLN A 67 9.03 -7.04 -6.27
CA GLN A 67 9.04 -5.83 -5.48
C GLN A 67 10.36 -5.07 -5.67
N GLY A 68 10.30 -3.77 -5.38
CA GLY A 68 11.45 -2.88 -5.28
C GLY A 68 11.04 -1.42 -5.38
N GLU A 69 12.00 -0.55 -5.66
CA GLU A 69 11.81 0.90 -5.52
C GLU A 69 11.40 1.57 -6.83
N ALA A 70 10.48 2.54 -6.75
CA ALA A 70 10.26 3.51 -7.81
C ALA A 70 11.43 4.50 -7.84
N VAL A 71 12.22 4.49 -8.90
CA VAL A 71 13.43 5.31 -9.03
C VAL A 71 13.13 6.68 -9.63
N ASP A 72 12.27 6.73 -10.64
CA ASP A 72 11.98 7.98 -11.36
C ASP A 72 10.68 7.87 -12.17
N ILE A 73 10.13 9.01 -12.59
CA ILE A 73 9.02 9.09 -13.54
C ILE A 73 9.59 9.65 -14.85
N ILE A 74 9.51 8.85 -15.91
CA ILE A 74 10.00 9.21 -17.24
C ILE A 74 8.83 9.60 -18.15
N THR A 75 8.97 10.76 -18.80
CA THR A 75 8.03 11.29 -19.80
C THR A 75 8.63 11.33 -21.20
N GLU A 76 9.82 10.75 -21.38
CA GLU A 76 10.53 10.70 -22.66
C GLU A 76 11.17 9.32 -22.88
N ASP A 77 11.51 9.04 -24.13
CA ASP A 77 12.21 7.83 -24.53
C ASP A 77 13.51 7.63 -23.73
N THR A 78 13.50 6.63 -22.85
CA THR A 78 14.61 6.40 -21.93
C THR A 78 15.28 5.07 -22.21
N LYS A 79 16.61 5.07 -22.36
CA LYS A 79 17.39 3.84 -22.59
C LYS A 79 17.68 3.13 -21.26
N ILE A 80 17.15 1.92 -21.11
CA ILE A 80 17.33 1.05 -19.95
C ILE A 80 18.17 -0.15 -20.35
N LYS A 81 19.49 -0.04 -20.15
CA LYS A 81 20.48 -1.07 -20.53
C LYS A 81 20.32 -1.53 -21.98
N ARG A 82 19.62 -2.64 -22.19
CA ARG A 82 19.44 -3.34 -23.48
C ARG A 82 18.14 -3.00 -24.22
N PHE A 83 17.24 -2.21 -23.62
CA PHE A 83 15.96 -1.84 -24.21
C PHE A 83 15.67 -0.34 -24.03
N THR A 84 14.81 0.21 -24.87
CA THR A 84 14.34 1.61 -24.75
C THR A 84 12.89 1.59 -24.30
N ALA A 85 12.61 2.26 -23.20
CA ALA A 85 11.25 2.49 -22.73
C ALA A 85 10.66 3.69 -23.49
N LYS A 86 9.57 3.45 -24.22
CA LYS A 86 8.80 4.49 -24.89
C LYS A 86 7.89 5.19 -23.87
N ALA A 87 8.16 6.45 -23.56
CA ALA A 87 7.34 7.27 -22.68
C ALA A 87 7.09 8.63 -23.33
N SER A 88 5.98 9.27 -22.95
CA SER A 88 5.62 10.61 -23.38
C SER A 88 4.96 11.37 -22.22
N GLU A 89 4.76 12.67 -22.35
CA GLU A 89 4.02 13.46 -21.34
C GLU A 89 2.59 12.93 -21.12
N GLU A 90 1.94 12.43 -22.17
CA GLU A 90 0.60 11.83 -22.09
C GLU A 90 0.61 10.39 -21.55
N ASN A 91 1.74 9.70 -21.67
CA ASN A 91 1.91 8.31 -21.24
C ASN A 91 3.20 8.18 -20.43
N PRO A 92 3.26 8.76 -19.23
CA PRO A 92 4.41 8.64 -18.36
C PRO A 92 4.62 7.18 -17.96
N LYS A 93 5.88 6.81 -17.70
CA LYS A 93 6.23 5.52 -17.13
C LYS A 93 7.04 5.72 -15.87
N VAL A 94 6.84 4.83 -14.90
CA VAL A 94 7.64 4.76 -13.69
C VAL A 94 8.81 3.82 -13.94
N LEU A 95 10.02 4.33 -13.79
CA LEU A 95 11.25 3.54 -13.75
C LEU A 95 11.36 2.90 -12.37
N VAL A 96 11.27 1.58 -12.30
CA VAL A 96 11.42 0.81 -11.07
C VAL A 96 12.73 0.04 -11.06
N LYS A 97 13.24 -0.27 -9.87
CA LYS A 97 14.43 -1.11 -9.66
C LYS A 97 14.07 -2.26 -8.72
N SER A 98 14.27 -3.49 -9.19
CA SER A 98 14.05 -4.69 -8.38
C SER A 98 15.07 -4.80 -7.25
N ASP A 99 14.61 -5.08 -6.03
CA ASP A 99 15.49 -5.30 -4.88
C ASP A 99 16.29 -6.59 -5.03
N LYS A 100 15.65 -7.64 -5.55
CA LYS A 100 16.26 -8.96 -5.69
C LYS A 100 17.41 -9.00 -6.69
N THR A 101 17.30 -8.24 -7.80
CA THR A 101 18.25 -8.35 -8.93
C THR A 101 18.97 -7.04 -9.27
N GLY A 102 18.55 -5.92 -8.68
CA GLY A 102 19.02 -4.58 -9.07
C GLY A 102 18.67 -4.19 -10.51
N SER A 103 17.83 -4.96 -11.21
CA SER A 103 17.44 -4.69 -12.59
C SER A 103 16.42 -3.57 -12.64
N LYS A 104 16.58 -2.68 -13.64
CA LYS A 104 15.66 -1.57 -13.90
C LYS A 104 14.64 -1.96 -14.96
N ALA A 105 13.40 -1.50 -14.80
CA ALA A 105 12.31 -1.68 -15.75
C ALA A 105 11.40 -0.45 -15.75
N ALA A 106 10.68 -0.21 -16.83
CA ALA A 106 9.70 0.87 -16.91
C ALA A 106 8.29 0.30 -17.00
N HIS A 107 7.47 0.59 -15.99
CA HIS A 107 6.07 0.18 -15.93
C HIS A 107 5.16 1.40 -16.00
N LYS A 108 3.88 1.19 -16.31
CA LYS A 108 2.92 2.27 -16.20
C LYS A 108 2.52 2.45 -14.72
N PRO A 109 2.18 3.66 -14.25
CA PRO A 109 1.80 3.89 -12.86
C PRO A 109 0.69 2.96 -12.38
N GLU A 110 -0.33 2.70 -13.21
CA GLU A 110 -1.47 1.85 -12.86
C GLU A 110 -1.15 0.36 -12.72
N SER A 111 0.05 -0.06 -13.12
CA SER A 111 0.50 -1.46 -13.00
C SER A 111 1.33 -1.70 -11.74
N LEU A 112 1.51 -0.67 -10.91
CA LEU A 112 2.31 -0.70 -9.69
C LEU A 112 1.39 -0.58 -8.48
N GLU A 113 1.70 -1.35 -7.44
CA GLU A 113 1.04 -1.26 -6.14
C GLU A 113 2.04 -0.68 -5.14
N VAL A 114 1.73 0.46 -4.51
CA VAL A 114 2.59 1.05 -3.48
C VAL A 114 2.48 0.22 -2.20
N LEU A 115 3.64 -0.16 -1.64
CA LEU A 115 3.76 -0.85 -0.38
C LEU A 115 4.15 0.18 0.70
N ASP A 116 3.34 0.30 1.74
CA ASP A 116 3.70 1.06 2.94
C ASP A 116 4.42 0.11 3.92
N ASP A 117 5.74 0.28 4.08
CA ASP A 117 6.57 -0.37 5.13
C ASP A 117 6.65 0.47 6.41
#